data_AF-A0A5J6UIH9-F1
#
_entry.id   AF-A0A5J6UIH9-F1
#
_cell.length_a   1.000
_cell.length_b   1.000
_cell.length_c   1.000
_cell.angle_alpha   90.00
_cell.angle_beta   90.00
_cell.angle_gamma   90.00
#
_symmetry.space_group_name_H-M   'P 1'
#
loop_
_entity.id
_entity.type
_entity.pdbx_description
1 polymer ?
#
loop_
_entity_poly.entity_id
_entity_poly.type
_entity_poly.pdbx_seq_one_letter_code
_entity_poly.pdbx_strand_id
1 'polypeptide(L)'
;MARLLPGEGSETEFVTELEVLGEDASVLGRYYVFPSLTERAPEGVLLSGYVWGRPPLPEEEEIWDIWRSGPPRESGLWTRYGPQGRRAWTHVALHRHVRTDGADRPDGSTFELDGTHVTDSAGFFCALGEAINGPGGYYGAGLDSLSDCMSGGYGTAGRFTLLWTHFEVARRSWKTRKPDDLAQAPSLESVLDVLGRGNVILDHR
;
A
#
# COMPACT_ATOMS: atom_id res chain seq x y z
N MET A 1 -12.47 18.20 -11.18
CA MET A 1 -13.18 18.98 -10.14
C MET A 1 -14.57 19.34 -10.67
N ALA A 2 -15.50 18.41 -10.55
CA ALA A 2 -16.93 18.68 -10.58
C ALA A 2 -17.30 19.68 -9.48
N ARG A 3 -18.28 20.53 -9.75
CA ARG A 3 -18.86 21.46 -8.77
C ARG A 3 -20.36 21.25 -8.78
N LEU A 4 -20.86 20.54 -7.77
CA LEU A 4 -22.29 20.41 -7.50
C LEU A 4 -22.89 21.80 -7.29
N LEU A 5 -23.53 22.32 -8.34
CA LEU A 5 -24.31 23.55 -8.29
C LEU A 5 -25.40 23.43 -7.20
N PRO A 6 -25.93 24.55 -6.68
CA PRO A 6 -26.88 24.55 -5.56
C PRO A 6 -28.26 23.88 -5.82
N GLY A 7 -28.43 23.14 -6.91
CA GLY A 7 -29.60 22.28 -7.15
C GLY A 7 -29.40 20.87 -6.59
N GLU A 8 -30.49 20.18 -6.28
CA GLU A 8 -30.55 18.80 -5.73
C GLU A 8 -30.14 17.71 -6.77
N GLY A 9 -29.14 17.98 -7.60
CA GLY A 9 -28.75 17.09 -8.69
C GLY A 9 -27.62 16.13 -8.34
N SER A 10 -27.61 14.97 -8.99
CA SER A 10 -26.47 14.07 -9.07
C SER A 10 -25.60 14.41 -10.29
N GLU A 11 -24.28 14.32 -10.15
CA GLU A 11 -23.32 14.59 -11.22
C GLU A 11 -22.48 13.34 -11.51
N THR A 12 -22.45 12.91 -12.77
CA THR A 12 -21.67 11.75 -13.22
C THR A 12 -20.37 12.20 -13.87
N GLU A 13 -19.23 11.79 -13.32
CA GLU A 13 -17.90 11.99 -13.90
C GLU A 13 -17.31 10.64 -14.36
N PHE A 14 -16.41 10.69 -15.36
CA PHE A 14 -15.68 9.49 -15.76
C PHE A 14 -14.65 9.09 -14.71
N VAL A 15 -13.98 10.06 -14.07
CA VAL A 15 -13.04 9.86 -12.96
C VAL A 15 -13.16 11.04 -12.00
N THR A 16 -13.36 10.76 -10.72
CA THR A 16 -13.23 11.73 -9.61
C THR A 16 -12.00 11.39 -8.77
N GLU A 17 -11.24 12.41 -8.41
CA GLU A 17 -10.12 12.32 -7.48
C GLU A 17 -10.58 12.77 -6.08
N LEU A 18 -10.43 11.88 -5.10
CA LEU A 18 -10.70 12.14 -3.69
C LEU A 18 -9.37 12.36 -2.98
N GLU A 19 -9.08 13.60 -2.65
CA GLU A 19 -7.86 13.99 -1.93
C GLU A 19 -8.03 13.85 -0.41
N VAL A 20 -7.11 13.14 0.23
CA VAL A 20 -6.96 13.15 1.68
C VAL A 20 -6.07 14.31 2.06
N LEU A 21 -6.57 15.20 2.91
CA LEU A 21 -5.87 16.43 3.29
C LEU A 21 -5.21 16.31 4.67
N GLY A 22 -4.06 16.96 4.80
CA GLY A 22 -3.39 17.25 6.06
C GLY A 22 -4.00 18.44 6.78
N GLU A 23 -3.57 18.68 8.02
CA GLU A 23 -4.03 19.83 8.82
C GLU A 23 -3.73 21.19 8.16
N ASP A 24 -2.66 21.23 7.36
CA ASP A 24 -2.24 22.40 6.59
C ASP A 24 -2.87 22.49 5.18
N ALA A 25 -3.90 21.68 4.93
CA ALA A 25 -4.55 21.50 3.62
C ALA A 25 -3.63 20.96 2.52
N SER A 26 -2.44 20.43 2.86
CA SER A 26 -1.61 19.71 1.90
C SER A 26 -2.27 18.37 1.55
N VAL A 27 -2.16 17.97 0.28
CA VAL A 27 -2.70 16.68 -0.17
C VAL A 27 -1.79 15.56 0.32
N LEU A 28 -2.26 14.72 1.24
CA LEU A 28 -1.52 13.56 1.76
C LEU A 28 -1.59 12.36 0.82
N GLY A 29 -2.75 12.10 0.22
CA GLY A 29 -2.96 10.99 -0.71
C GLY A 29 -4.22 11.18 -1.55
N ARG A 30 -4.42 10.31 -2.54
CA ARG A 30 -5.52 10.40 -3.51
C ARG A 30 -6.14 9.05 -3.77
N TYR A 31 -7.46 8.99 -3.76
CA TYR A 31 -8.22 7.86 -4.29
C TYR A 31 -8.85 8.26 -5.62
N TYR A 32 -8.81 7.37 -6.60
CA TYR A 32 -9.45 7.57 -7.90
C TYR A 32 -10.72 6.74 -7.97
N VAL A 33 -11.85 7.39 -8.20
CA VAL A 33 -13.18 6.78 -8.29
C VAL A 33 -13.71 6.91 -9.73
N PHE A 34 -14.07 5.80 -10.38
CA PHE A 34 -14.50 5.79 -11.78
C PHE A 34 -15.37 4.56 -12.18
N PRO A 35 -16.40 4.75 -13.02
CA PRO A 35 -17.13 6.02 -13.13
C PRO A 35 -17.66 6.42 -11.75
N SER A 36 -17.76 7.71 -11.52
CA SER A 36 -18.18 8.28 -10.24
C SER A 36 -19.51 9.00 -10.38
N LEU A 37 -20.33 8.87 -9.35
CA LEU A 37 -21.57 9.59 -9.14
C LEU A 37 -21.46 10.35 -7.83
N THR A 38 -21.64 11.66 -7.89
CA THR A 38 -21.58 12.52 -6.72
C THR A 38 -22.96 13.11 -6.45
N GLU A 39 -23.45 12.98 -5.22
CA GLU A 39 -24.77 13.45 -4.79
C GLU A 39 -24.66 14.23 -3.47
N ARG A 40 -25.54 15.22 -3.25
CA ARG A 40 -25.66 15.85 -1.93
C ARG A 40 -26.38 14.92 -0.96
N ALA A 41 -25.89 14.86 0.27
CA ALA A 41 -26.52 14.13 1.37
C ALA A 41 -26.64 15.07 2.60
N PRO A 42 -27.54 14.78 3.57
CA PRO A 42 -27.69 15.61 4.77
C PRO A 42 -26.38 15.84 5.54
N GLU A 43 -25.52 14.83 5.59
CA GLU A 43 -24.23 14.85 6.30
C GLU A 43 -23.06 15.35 5.42
N GLY A 44 -23.31 15.77 4.17
CA GLY A 44 -22.27 16.23 3.25
C GLY A 44 -22.49 15.79 1.79
N VAL A 45 -21.55 15.02 1.27
CA VAL A 45 -21.53 14.56 -0.13
C VAL A 45 -21.37 13.05 -0.15
N LEU A 46 -22.24 12.37 -0.91
CA LEU A 46 -22.11 10.95 -1.21
C LEU A 46 -21.37 10.79 -2.54
N LEU A 47 -20.23 10.12 -2.51
CA LEU A 47 -19.48 9.73 -3.70
C LEU A 47 -19.60 8.22 -3.87
N SER A 48 -20.18 7.79 -4.99
CA SER A 48 -20.35 6.38 -5.35
C SER A 48 -19.61 6.07 -6.64
N GLY A 49 -19.04 4.87 -6.75
CA GLY A 49 -18.33 4.45 -7.95
C GLY A 49 -17.40 3.27 -7.65
N TYR A 50 -16.50 2.96 -8.58
CA TYR A 50 -15.47 1.96 -8.36
C TYR A 50 -14.14 2.64 -8.07
N VAL A 51 -13.37 2.08 -7.15
CA VAL A 51 -11.98 2.51 -6.96
C VAL A 51 -11.04 1.53 -7.61
N TRP A 52 -9.89 2.03 -8.08
CA TRP A 52 -8.83 1.14 -8.53
C TRP A 52 -8.28 0.34 -7.35
N GLY A 53 -8.14 -0.99 -7.52
CA GLY A 53 -7.72 -1.88 -6.45
C GLY A 53 -8.87 -2.20 -5.48
N ARG A 54 -8.84 -1.64 -4.27
CA ARG A 54 -9.78 -1.98 -3.18
C ARG A 54 -10.45 -0.72 -2.61
N PRO A 55 -11.71 -0.81 -2.15
CA PRO A 55 -12.35 0.24 -1.36
C PRO A 55 -11.52 0.62 -0.13
N PRO A 56 -11.56 1.89 0.33
CA PRO A 56 -10.96 2.28 1.60
C PRO A 56 -11.46 1.40 2.74
N LEU A 57 -10.52 0.90 3.55
CA LEU A 57 -10.81 0.12 4.75
C LEU A 57 -11.08 1.08 5.93
N PRO A 58 -11.95 0.69 6.89
CA PRO A 58 -12.23 1.52 8.06
C PRO A 58 -10.98 1.91 8.86
N GLU A 59 -9.97 1.04 8.91
CA GLU A 59 -8.71 1.27 9.61
C GLU A 59 -7.82 2.34 8.95
N GLU A 60 -8.06 2.72 7.70
CA GLU A 60 -7.24 3.70 6.99
C GLU A 60 -7.35 5.10 7.59
N GLU A 61 -8.48 5.45 8.20
CA GLU A 61 -8.66 6.77 8.81
C GLU A 61 -7.69 7.00 9.97
N GLU A 62 -7.53 6.01 10.84
CA GLU A 62 -6.56 6.07 11.94
C GLU A 62 -5.12 6.15 11.42
N ILE A 63 -4.84 5.50 10.28
CA ILE A 63 -3.50 5.55 9.67
C ILE A 63 -3.28 6.91 9.01
N TRP A 64 -4.28 7.48 8.35
CA TRP A 64 -4.22 8.85 7.83
C TRP A 64 -4.02 9.88 8.95
N ASP A 65 -4.60 9.68 10.14
CA ASP A 65 -4.35 10.55 11.31
C ASP A 65 -2.86 10.58 11.71
N ILE A 66 -2.15 9.45 11.57
CA ILE A 66 -0.69 9.43 11.78
C ILE A 66 -0.04 10.39 10.79
N TRP A 67 -0.37 10.28 9.49
CA TRP A 67 0.20 11.13 8.44
C TRP A 67 -0.19 12.60 8.59
N ARG A 68 -1.41 12.90 9.07
CA ARG A 68 -1.86 14.27 9.39
C ARG A 68 -1.03 14.88 10.51
N SER A 69 -0.65 14.07 11.49
CA SER A 69 0.27 14.46 12.58
C SER A 69 1.73 14.59 12.11
N GLY A 70 2.04 14.18 10.88
CA GLY A 70 3.36 14.19 10.25
C GLY A 70 3.73 12.83 9.65
N PRO A 71 4.67 12.77 8.67
CA PRO A 71 5.09 11.49 8.11
C PRO A 71 5.69 10.57 9.19
N PRO A 72 5.42 9.25 9.14
CA PRO A 72 6.09 8.27 9.97
C PRO A 72 7.61 8.47 9.96
N ARG A 73 8.23 8.49 11.14
CA ARG A 73 9.69 8.66 11.29
C ARG A 73 10.42 7.36 11.60
N GLU A 74 9.67 6.34 12.01
CA GLU A 74 10.19 5.04 12.41
C GLU A 74 9.42 3.94 11.68
N SER A 75 10.14 2.93 11.22
CA SER A 75 9.56 1.73 10.63
C SER A 75 8.89 0.87 11.71
N GLY A 76 7.96 0.01 11.31
CA GLY A 76 7.33 -0.96 12.21
C GLY A 76 6.09 -0.44 12.95
N LEU A 77 5.61 0.77 12.66
CA LEU A 77 4.34 1.26 13.23
C LEU A 77 3.15 0.36 12.84
N TRP A 78 3.22 -0.30 11.68
CA TRP A 78 2.21 -1.27 11.23
C TRP A 78 2.10 -2.53 12.12
N THR A 79 3.12 -2.81 12.94
CA THR A 79 3.18 -4.05 13.74
C THR A 79 2.09 -4.14 14.80
N ARG A 80 1.57 -2.98 15.25
CA ARG A 80 0.47 -2.87 16.21
C ARG A 80 -0.89 -3.33 15.66
N TYR A 81 -1.02 -3.43 14.34
CA TYR A 81 -2.25 -3.83 13.69
C TYR A 81 -2.30 -5.34 13.43
N GLY A 82 -3.53 -5.88 13.41
CA GLY A 82 -3.80 -7.20 12.85
C GLY A 82 -3.76 -7.20 11.31
N PRO A 83 -4.02 -8.35 10.65
CA PRO A 83 -3.90 -8.49 9.20
C PRO A 83 -4.70 -7.46 8.38
N GLN A 84 -5.89 -7.07 8.83
CA GLN A 84 -6.71 -6.07 8.15
C GLN A 84 -6.08 -4.67 8.24
N GLY A 85 -5.67 -4.22 9.43
CA GLY A 85 -5.01 -2.92 9.59
C GLY A 85 -3.65 -2.86 8.89
N ARG A 86 -2.92 -3.97 8.77
CA ARG A 86 -1.69 -4.03 7.95
C ARG A 86 -1.98 -3.86 6.45
N ARG A 87 -3.12 -4.35 5.97
CA ARG A 87 -3.56 -4.08 4.58
C ARG A 87 -3.99 -2.63 4.40
N ALA A 88 -4.67 -2.05 5.38
CA ALA A 88 -4.96 -0.62 5.39
C ALA A 88 -3.67 0.20 5.34
N TRP A 89 -2.63 -0.22 6.08
CA TRP A 89 -1.32 0.43 6.05
C TRP A 89 -0.69 0.44 4.66
N THR A 90 -0.64 -0.70 3.97
CA THR A 90 -0.09 -0.75 2.61
C THR A 90 -0.94 0.02 1.61
N HIS A 91 -2.27 0.10 1.82
CA HIS A 91 -3.15 0.88 0.97
C HIS A 91 -2.93 2.39 1.14
N VAL A 92 -2.79 2.88 2.38
CA VAL A 92 -2.40 4.27 2.66
C VAL A 92 -1.01 4.56 2.07
N ALA A 93 -0.05 3.64 2.25
CA ALA A 93 1.29 3.78 1.70
C ALA A 93 1.25 3.91 0.16
N LEU A 94 0.43 3.12 -0.55
CA LEU A 94 0.22 3.24 -2.00
C LEU A 94 -0.26 4.64 -2.38
N HIS A 95 -1.38 5.08 -1.78
CA HIS A 95 -1.99 6.38 -2.10
C HIS A 95 -1.10 7.57 -1.72
N ARG A 96 -0.17 7.37 -0.78
CA ARG A 96 0.89 8.31 -0.44
C ARG A 96 2.06 8.27 -1.43
N HIS A 97 2.44 7.08 -1.88
CA HIS A 97 3.60 6.84 -2.75
C HIS A 97 3.40 7.39 -4.17
N VAL A 98 2.17 7.52 -4.64
CA VAL A 98 1.83 8.28 -5.87
C VAL A 98 2.39 9.73 -5.83
N ARG A 99 2.82 10.24 -4.67
CA ARG A 99 3.50 11.53 -4.52
C ARG A 99 5.03 11.48 -4.48
N THR A 100 5.64 10.31 -4.37
CA THR A 100 7.10 10.19 -4.35
C THR A 100 7.57 9.89 -5.77
N ASP A 101 7.82 10.94 -6.56
CA ASP A 101 8.61 10.92 -7.80
C ASP A 101 10.09 10.56 -7.52
N GLY A 102 10.34 9.69 -6.56
CA GLY A 102 11.66 9.25 -6.18
C GLY A 102 12.24 8.43 -7.31
N ALA A 103 13.37 8.87 -7.86
CA ALA A 103 14.12 8.06 -8.80
C ALA A 103 14.43 6.71 -8.16
N ASP A 104 14.33 5.64 -8.95
CA ASP A 104 14.76 4.33 -8.51
C ASP A 104 16.22 4.40 -8.07
N ARG A 105 16.52 3.71 -6.97
CA ARG A 105 17.90 3.54 -6.55
C ARG A 105 18.68 2.73 -7.61
N PRO A 106 20.01 2.88 -7.67
CA PRO A 106 20.82 2.18 -8.66
C PRO A 106 20.60 0.66 -8.66
N ASP A 107 20.65 0.05 -9.84
CA ASP A 107 20.63 -1.41 -10.00
C ASP A 107 21.71 -2.06 -9.12
N GLY A 108 21.37 -3.17 -8.48
CA GLY A 108 22.22 -3.86 -7.52
C GLY A 108 22.17 -3.30 -6.08
N SER A 109 21.28 -2.34 -5.78
CA SER A 109 21.07 -1.85 -4.42
C SER A 109 20.72 -2.98 -3.43
N THR A 110 21.04 -2.77 -2.16
CA THR A 110 20.76 -3.72 -1.08
C THR A 110 19.79 -3.08 -0.09
N PHE A 111 18.76 -3.83 0.29
CA PHE A 111 17.71 -3.40 1.23
C PHE A 111 17.61 -4.38 2.38
N GLU A 112 17.48 -3.86 3.60
CA GLU A 112 17.32 -4.66 4.81
C GLU A 112 15.85 -4.72 5.21
N LEU A 113 15.30 -5.94 5.26
CA LEU A 113 13.95 -6.22 5.72
C LEU A 113 14.03 -6.90 7.09
N ASP A 114 13.49 -6.22 8.10
CA ASP A 114 13.32 -6.80 9.44
C ASP A 114 12.08 -7.70 9.47
N GLY A 115 12.32 -9.01 9.49
CA GLY A 115 11.29 -10.03 9.50
C GLY A 115 10.65 -10.31 10.87
N THR A 116 11.09 -9.63 11.94
CA THR A 116 10.67 -9.92 13.33
C THR A 116 9.15 -10.00 13.50
N HIS A 117 8.41 -9.18 12.76
CA HIS A 117 6.94 -9.11 12.82
C HIS A 117 6.24 -9.55 11.53
N VAL A 118 6.97 -10.15 10.58
CA VAL A 118 6.41 -10.61 9.31
C VAL A 118 5.77 -11.98 9.50
N THR A 119 4.51 -11.97 9.94
CA THR A 119 3.76 -13.20 10.25
C THR A 119 2.74 -13.60 9.18
N ASP A 120 2.52 -12.74 8.19
CA ASP A 120 1.55 -12.91 7.11
C ASP A 120 1.95 -12.02 5.91
N SER A 121 1.20 -12.15 4.80
CA SER A 121 1.48 -11.39 3.58
C SER A 121 1.36 -9.88 3.75
N ALA A 122 0.42 -9.40 4.57
CA ALA A 122 0.23 -7.97 4.76
C ALA A 122 1.40 -7.37 5.54
N GLY A 123 1.86 -8.07 6.58
CA GLY A 123 3.09 -7.71 7.31
C GLY A 123 4.33 -7.72 6.41
N PHE A 124 4.43 -8.67 5.49
CA PHE A 124 5.53 -8.69 4.51
C PHE A 124 5.54 -7.44 3.62
N PHE A 125 4.40 -7.07 3.03
CA PHE A 125 4.33 -5.90 2.16
C PHE A 125 4.55 -4.59 2.93
N CYS A 126 4.14 -4.50 4.20
CA CYS A 126 4.50 -3.38 5.06
C CYS A 126 6.03 -3.30 5.26
N ALA A 127 6.65 -4.41 5.67
CA ALA A 127 8.09 -4.45 5.93
C ALA A 127 8.93 -4.18 4.68
N LEU A 128 8.51 -4.72 3.52
CA LEU A 128 9.19 -4.51 2.25
C LEU A 128 9.10 -3.06 1.78
N GLY A 129 7.91 -2.47 1.86
CA GLY A 129 7.71 -1.07 1.53
C GLY A 129 8.57 -0.15 2.40
N GLU A 130 8.69 -0.46 3.69
CA GLU A 130 9.55 0.29 4.60
C GLU A 130 11.05 0.07 4.36
N ALA A 131 11.46 -1.16 4.02
CA ALA A 131 12.84 -1.47 3.68
C ALA A 131 13.31 -0.69 2.44
N ILE A 132 12.44 -0.55 1.43
CA ILE A 132 12.78 0.10 0.17
C ILE A 132 12.58 1.61 0.26
N ASN A 133 11.46 2.10 0.80
CA ASN A 133 11.08 3.52 0.71
C ASN A 133 11.08 4.26 2.05
N GLY A 134 11.57 3.62 3.12
CA GLY A 134 11.61 4.20 4.46
C GLY A 134 10.26 4.10 5.18
N PRO A 135 10.16 4.61 6.41
CA PRO A 135 8.96 4.50 7.25
C PRO A 135 7.65 4.84 6.53
N GLY A 136 6.65 3.97 6.61
CA GLY A 136 5.38 4.12 5.88
C GLY A 136 5.47 3.97 4.36
N GLY A 137 6.59 3.46 3.84
CA GLY A 137 6.84 3.29 2.41
C GLY A 137 6.02 2.17 1.75
N TYR A 138 5.91 2.24 0.43
CA TYR A 138 5.17 1.28 -0.40
C TYR A 138 6.09 0.55 -1.37
N TYR A 139 5.91 -0.76 -1.54
CA TYR A 139 6.51 -1.53 -2.63
C TYR A 139 5.65 -2.78 -2.92
N GLY A 140 4.43 -2.55 -3.38
CA GLY A 140 3.44 -3.58 -3.66
C GLY A 140 2.55 -3.92 -2.45
N ALA A 141 1.38 -4.50 -2.72
CA ALA A 141 0.43 -5.02 -1.73
C ALA A 141 -0.14 -6.41 -2.11
N GLY A 142 0.45 -7.04 -3.11
CA GLY A 142 0.05 -8.30 -3.74
C GLY A 142 1.01 -8.68 -4.86
N LEU A 143 0.87 -9.88 -5.43
CA LEU A 143 1.83 -10.42 -6.42
C LEU A 143 1.95 -9.55 -7.68
N ASP A 144 0.82 -9.12 -8.24
CA ASP A 144 0.82 -8.29 -9.46
C ASP A 144 1.47 -6.93 -9.19
N SER A 145 1.01 -6.24 -8.14
CA SER A 145 1.60 -4.95 -7.75
C SER A 145 3.08 -5.03 -7.35
N LEU A 146 3.55 -6.18 -6.81
CA LEU A 146 4.96 -6.41 -6.54
C LEU A 146 5.74 -6.54 -7.87
N SER A 147 5.20 -7.28 -8.83
CA SER A 147 5.77 -7.39 -10.18
C SER A 147 5.83 -6.02 -10.88
N ASP A 148 4.78 -5.22 -10.74
CA ASP A 148 4.74 -3.86 -11.29
C ASP A 148 5.81 -2.98 -10.63
N CYS A 149 5.95 -3.04 -9.31
CA CYS A 149 6.96 -2.27 -8.57
C CYS A 149 8.40 -2.60 -9.03
N MET A 150 8.69 -3.88 -9.30
CA MET A 150 10.00 -4.32 -9.80
C MET A 150 10.32 -3.84 -11.22
N SER A 151 9.31 -3.39 -11.97
CA SER A 151 9.48 -2.79 -13.30
C SER A 151 9.96 -1.33 -13.24
N GLY A 152 10.00 -0.72 -12.05
CA GLY A 152 10.55 0.60 -11.78
C GLY A 152 9.52 1.71 -11.59
N GLY A 153 9.99 2.85 -11.09
CA GLY A 153 9.19 4.00 -10.67
C GLY A 153 8.67 3.90 -9.24
N TYR A 154 9.14 2.91 -8.47
CA TYR A 154 8.67 2.64 -7.11
C TYR A 154 9.78 2.60 -6.06
N GLY A 155 10.96 3.12 -6.38
CA GLY A 155 12.11 3.27 -5.46
C GLY A 155 13.24 2.27 -5.68
N THR A 156 12.99 1.21 -6.44
CA THR A 156 14.00 0.31 -7.01
C THR A 156 13.42 -0.44 -8.20
N ALA A 157 14.24 -0.64 -9.23
CA ALA A 157 13.93 -1.43 -10.42
C ALA A 157 15.02 -2.48 -10.66
N GLY A 158 14.72 -3.49 -11.48
CA GLY A 158 15.72 -4.46 -11.90
C GLY A 158 16.24 -5.33 -10.76
N ARG A 159 17.52 -5.69 -10.80
CA ARG A 159 18.12 -6.63 -9.85
C ARG A 159 18.48 -5.88 -8.56
N PHE A 160 17.99 -6.35 -7.42
CA PHE A 160 18.43 -5.86 -6.11
C PHE A 160 18.62 -7.01 -5.13
N THR A 161 19.31 -6.73 -4.03
CA THR A 161 19.49 -7.68 -2.93
C THR A 161 18.56 -7.35 -1.78
N LEU A 162 17.82 -8.32 -1.28
CA LEU A 162 16.97 -8.21 -0.11
C LEU A 162 17.59 -9.03 1.02
N LEU A 163 18.11 -8.35 2.05
CA LEU A 163 18.61 -8.96 3.28
C LEU A 163 17.43 -9.15 4.23
N TRP A 164 16.87 -10.36 4.30
CA TRP A 164 15.71 -10.66 5.13
C TRP A 164 16.15 -11.30 6.45
N THR A 165 16.15 -10.53 7.52
CA THR A 165 16.47 -11.02 8.87
C THR A 165 15.25 -11.65 9.54
N HIS A 166 15.45 -12.64 10.42
CA HIS A 166 14.36 -13.32 11.13
C HIS A 166 13.36 -14.00 10.17
N PHE A 167 13.86 -14.49 9.03
CA PHE A 167 13.02 -15.10 7.99
C PHE A 167 12.19 -16.29 8.50
N GLU A 168 12.71 -17.01 9.48
CA GLU A 168 12.02 -18.13 10.13
C GLU A 168 10.69 -17.74 10.78
N VAL A 169 10.47 -16.46 11.15
CA VAL A 169 9.18 -15.98 11.65
C VAL A 169 8.10 -16.13 10.58
N ALA A 170 8.40 -15.67 9.36
CA ALA A 170 7.51 -15.77 8.22
C ALA A 170 7.25 -17.23 7.87
N ARG A 171 8.30 -18.03 7.76
CA ARG A 171 8.20 -19.46 7.43
C ARG A 171 7.31 -20.24 8.42
N ARG A 172 7.33 -19.90 9.70
CA ARG A 172 6.52 -20.58 10.73
C ARG A 172 5.10 -20.05 10.85
N SER A 173 4.89 -18.76 10.60
CA SER A 173 3.65 -18.07 10.94
C SER A 173 2.76 -17.79 9.72
N TRP A 174 3.36 -17.57 8.55
CA TRP A 174 2.66 -17.24 7.32
C TRP A 174 1.99 -18.49 6.79
N LYS A 175 0.72 -18.64 7.16
CA LYS A 175 -0.09 -19.80 6.79
C LYS A 175 -0.22 -19.90 5.27
N THR A 176 -0.20 -21.14 4.78
CA THR A 176 -0.46 -21.45 3.38
C THR A 176 -1.85 -20.97 2.96
N ARG A 177 -1.93 -20.45 1.72
CA ARG A 177 -3.18 -19.98 1.13
C ARG A 177 -4.19 -21.14 1.09
N LYS A 178 -5.38 -20.93 1.65
CA LYS A 178 -6.50 -21.86 1.49
C LYS A 178 -7.22 -21.60 0.16
N PRO A 179 -7.77 -22.62 -0.52
CA PRO A 179 -8.53 -22.43 -1.75
C PRO A 179 -9.66 -21.40 -1.64
N ASP A 180 -10.29 -21.31 -0.46
CA ASP A 180 -11.44 -20.43 -0.20
C ASP A 180 -11.04 -19.07 0.40
N ASP A 181 -9.76 -18.68 0.34
CA ASP A 181 -9.33 -17.37 0.82
C ASP A 181 -9.85 -16.25 -0.10
N LEU A 182 -11.03 -15.73 0.23
CA LEU A 182 -11.68 -14.60 -0.44
C LEU A 182 -10.80 -13.35 -0.46
N ALA A 183 -9.83 -13.23 0.45
CA ALA A 183 -8.90 -12.11 0.46
C ALA A 183 -7.83 -12.19 -0.63
N GLN A 184 -7.64 -13.37 -1.23
CA GLN A 184 -6.60 -13.68 -2.22
C GLN A 184 -5.19 -13.35 -1.70
N ALA A 185 -4.92 -13.59 -0.41
CA ALA A 185 -3.60 -13.33 0.15
C ALA A 185 -2.57 -14.31 -0.45
N PRO A 186 -1.40 -13.83 -0.91
CA PRO A 186 -0.39 -14.73 -1.45
C PRO A 186 0.24 -15.58 -0.34
N SER A 187 0.67 -16.79 -0.69
CA SER A 187 1.53 -17.57 0.20
C SER A 187 2.96 -17.03 0.15
N LEU A 188 3.76 -17.39 1.15
CA LEU A 188 5.18 -17.05 1.18
C LEU A 188 5.88 -17.57 -0.09
N GLU A 189 5.60 -18.80 -0.51
CA GLU A 189 6.21 -19.42 -1.69
C GLU A 189 5.89 -18.64 -2.97
N SER A 190 4.66 -18.15 -3.14
CA SER A 190 4.30 -17.34 -4.30
C SER A 190 5.00 -15.99 -4.30
N VAL A 191 5.20 -15.37 -3.13
CA VAL A 191 5.98 -14.12 -3.02
C VAL A 191 7.45 -14.38 -3.37
N LEU A 192 8.04 -15.44 -2.84
CA LEU A 192 9.43 -15.81 -3.13
C LEU A 192 9.64 -16.12 -4.62
N ASP A 193 8.69 -16.79 -5.26
CA ASP A 193 8.70 -17.05 -6.71
C ASP A 193 8.67 -15.74 -7.52
N VAL A 194 7.78 -14.79 -7.17
CA VAL A 194 7.73 -13.48 -7.83
C VAL A 194 9.04 -12.70 -7.65
N LEU A 195 9.59 -12.66 -6.43
CA LEU A 195 10.90 -12.02 -6.18
C LEU A 195 12.00 -12.66 -7.02
N GLY A 196 12.04 -14.00 -7.12
CA GLY A 196 12.99 -14.73 -7.94
C GLY A 196 12.87 -14.40 -9.43
N ARG A 197 11.65 -14.34 -9.96
CA ARG A 197 11.38 -13.93 -11.36
C ARG A 197 11.78 -12.48 -11.64
N GLY A 198 11.72 -11.62 -10.62
CA GLY A 198 12.21 -10.24 -10.66
C GLY A 198 13.73 -10.09 -10.55
N ASN A 199 14.49 -11.20 -10.51
CA ASN A 199 15.94 -11.21 -10.28
C ASN A 199 16.37 -10.64 -8.91
N VAL A 200 15.48 -10.68 -7.91
CA VAL A 200 15.84 -10.30 -6.54
C VAL A 200 16.72 -11.39 -5.93
N ILE A 201 17.87 -10.99 -5.42
CA ILE A 201 18.75 -11.87 -4.65
C ILE A 201 18.28 -11.82 -3.20
N LEU A 202 17.73 -12.92 -2.71
CA LEU A 202 17.32 -13.06 -1.32
C LEU A 202 18.46 -13.65 -0.48
N ASP A 203 19.01 -12.87 0.45
CA ASP A 203 19.87 -13.36 1.54
C ASP A 203 19.01 -13.36 2.80
N HIS A 204 18.60 -14.55 3.26
CA HIS A 204 17.75 -14.69 4.42
C HIS A 204 18.50 -15.34 5.59
N ARG A 205 18.34 -14.80 6.79
CA ARG A 205 18.96 -15.28 8.03
C ARG A 205 17.94 -15.58 9.11
#